data_AF-I1YKP2-F1
#
_entry.id   AF-I1YKP2-F1
#
_cell.length_a   1.000
_cell.length_b   1.000
_cell.length_c   1.000
_cell.angle_alpha   90.00
_cell.angle_beta   90.00
_cell.angle_gamma   90.00
#
_symmetry.space_group_name_H-M   'P 1'
#
loop_
_entity.id
_entity.type
_entity.pdbx_description
1 polymer ?
#
loop_
_entity_poly.entity_id
_entity_poly.type
_entity_poly.pdbx_seq_one_letter_code
_entity_poly.pdbx_strand_id
1 'polypeptide(L)'
;MTRAQKLLPVIELAKQDAEATQLKLAQANRQLHREQQQLHELQHYREEYLQRFRRVDPQIVSARKALDLRAFLVQLEQAIVLQEQQVQKQHNQVLQQQQAWRQARQKMQAMQTLMERYQQHEVLSASRREQVLNDEFSVSLWRRQRKR
;
A
#
# COMPACT_ATOMS: atom_id res chain seq x y z
N MET A 1 -7.83 26.05 23.01
CA MET A 1 -7.19 25.03 22.18
C MET A 1 -6.99 23.77 23.00
N THR A 2 -7.76 22.72 22.71
CA THR A 2 -7.71 21.45 23.45
C THR A 2 -6.60 20.53 22.94
N ARG A 3 -6.27 19.45 23.66
CA ARG A 3 -5.19 18.53 23.23
C ARG A 3 -5.61 17.76 21.97
N ALA A 4 -6.89 17.43 21.86
CA ALA A 4 -7.46 16.83 20.67
C ALA A 4 -7.33 17.75 19.43
N GLN A 5 -7.60 19.06 19.58
CA GLN A 5 -7.49 20.02 18.47
C GLN A 5 -6.07 20.15 17.90
N LYS A 6 -5.04 19.99 18.75
CA LYS A 6 -3.63 20.04 18.31
C LYS A 6 -3.19 18.81 17.51
N LEU A 7 -3.91 17.69 17.62
CA LEU A 7 -3.59 16.45 16.92
C LEU A 7 -4.23 16.32 15.55
N LEU A 8 -5.28 17.10 15.26
CA LEU A 8 -5.97 17.07 13.97
C LEU A 8 -5.02 17.24 12.77
N PRO A 9 -4.07 18.21 12.75
CA PRO A 9 -3.15 18.35 11.62
C PRO A 9 -2.20 17.15 11.46
N VAL A 10 -1.81 16.52 12.57
CA VAL A 10 -0.92 15.36 12.58
C VAL A 10 -1.63 14.12 12.03
N ILE A 11 -2.91 13.95 12.37
CA ILE A 11 -3.75 12.87 11.85
C ILE A 11 -3.99 13.05 10.36
N GLU A 12 -4.29 14.28 9.91
CA GLU A 12 -4.50 14.56 8.50
C GLU A 12 -3.22 14.27 7.69
N LEU A 13 -2.05 14.66 8.20
CA LEU A 13 -0.78 14.33 7.58
C LEU A 13 -0.54 12.81 7.53
N ALA A 14 -0.85 12.08 8.61
CA ALA A 14 -0.71 10.63 8.63
C ALA A 14 -1.67 9.93 7.66
N LYS A 15 -2.88 10.48 7.48
CA LYS A 15 -3.86 10.00 6.50
C LYS A 15 -3.37 10.23 5.07
N GLN A 16 -2.88 11.43 4.77
CA GLN A 16 -2.31 11.76 3.46
C GLN A 16 -1.11 10.86 3.12
N ASP A 17 -0.24 10.56 4.10
CA ASP A 17 0.88 9.64 3.92
C ASP A 17 0.41 8.18 3.67
N ALA A 18 -0.61 7.73 4.39
CA ALA A 18 -1.22 6.42 4.15
C ALA A 18 -1.85 6.30 2.75
N GLU A 19 -2.53 7.35 2.28
CA GLU A 19 -3.10 7.42 0.93
C GLU A 19 -1.99 7.45 -0.13
N ALA A 20 -0.95 8.26 0.06
CA ALA A 20 0.18 8.35 -0.86
C ALA A 20 0.94 7.02 -0.99
N THR A 21 1.20 6.33 0.13
CA THR A 21 1.83 5.01 0.13
C THR A 21 0.94 3.92 -0.48
N GLN A 22 -0.38 4.02 -0.30
CA GLN A 22 -1.35 3.12 -0.96
C GLN A 22 -1.32 3.28 -2.49
N LEU A 23 -1.27 4.52 -2.99
CA LEU A 23 -1.15 4.78 -4.43
C LEU A 23 0.15 4.21 -5.01
N LYS A 24 1.28 4.37 -4.30
CA LYS A 24 2.57 3.79 -4.69
C LYS A 24 2.53 2.26 -4.74
N LEU A 25 1.91 1.62 -3.74
CA LEU A 25 1.70 0.17 -3.74
C LEU A 25 0.84 -0.29 -4.93
N ALA A 26 -0.25 0.43 -5.23
CA ALA A 26 -1.09 0.13 -6.39
C ALA A 26 -0.32 0.28 -7.72
N GLN A 27 0.54 1.28 -7.84
CA GLN A 27 1.42 1.44 -9.01
C GLN A 27 2.44 0.30 -9.12
N ALA A 28 3.09 -0.08 -8.02
CA ALA A 28 4.05 -1.19 -8.00
C ALA A 28 3.40 -2.52 -8.39
N ASN A 29 2.20 -2.81 -7.88
CA ASN A 29 1.44 -4.01 -8.25
C ASN A 29 1.09 -4.03 -9.75
N ARG A 30 0.65 -2.89 -10.31
CA ARG A 30 0.39 -2.79 -11.75
C ARG A 30 1.65 -3.01 -12.58
N GLN A 31 2.79 -2.49 -12.14
CA GLN A 31 4.06 -2.73 -12.82
C GLN A 31 4.43 -4.22 -12.78
N LEU A 32 4.38 -4.85 -11.60
CA LEU A 32 4.66 -6.27 -11.46
C LEU A 32 3.78 -7.11 -12.40
N HIS A 33 2.48 -6.83 -12.43
CA HIS A 33 1.54 -7.55 -13.29
C HIS A 33 1.91 -7.41 -14.77
N ARG A 34 2.28 -6.21 -15.23
CA ARG A 34 2.73 -5.99 -16.61
C ARG A 34 3.99 -6.80 -16.94
N GLU A 35 4.99 -6.78 -16.06
CA GLU A 35 6.23 -7.55 -16.30
C GLU A 35 5.97 -9.07 -16.33
N GLN A 36 5.03 -9.55 -15.50
CA GLN A 36 4.62 -10.95 -15.48
C GLN A 36 3.87 -11.34 -16.75
N GLN A 37 3.00 -10.47 -17.27
CA GLN A 37 2.33 -10.69 -18.55
C GLN A 37 3.35 -10.77 -19.70
N GLN A 38 4.32 -9.84 -19.74
CA GLN A 38 5.37 -9.87 -20.74
C GLN A 38 6.23 -11.14 -20.66
N LEU A 39 6.56 -11.61 -19.45
CA LEU A 39 7.25 -12.88 -19.27
C LEU A 39 6.44 -14.06 -19.82
N HIS A 40 5.14 -14.09 -19.51
CA HIS A 40 4.24 -15.12 -20.00
C HIS A 40 4.16 -15.13 -21.53
N GLU A 41 4.04 -13.96 -22.15
CA GLU A 41 4.05 -13.82 -23.61
C GLU A 41 5.35 -14.34 -24.23
N LEU A 42 6.51 -14.01 -23.66
CA LEU A 42 7.81 -14.51 -24.14
C LEU A 42 7.92 -16.04 -24.03
N GLN A 43 7.47 -16.60 -22.91
CA GLN A 43 7.47 -18.05 -22.68
C GLN A 43 6.53 -18.77 -23.66
N HIS A 44 5.32 -18.24 -23.86
CA HIS A 44 4.36 -18.78 -24.82
C HIS A 44 4.90 -18.71 -26.25
N TYR A 45 5.47 -17.57 -26.64
CA TYR A 45 6.08 -17.39 -27.94
C TYR A 45 7.23 -18.39 -28.19
N ARG A 46 8.07 -18.65 -27.17
CA ARG A 46 9.11 -19.69 -27.24
C ARG A 46 8.51 -21.06 -27.51
N GLU A 47 7.46 -21.45 -26.79
CA GLU A 47 6.81 -22.74 -26.97
C GLU A 47 6.22 -22.91 -28.37
N GLU A 48 5.49 -21.90 -28.87
CA GLU A 48 4.99 -21.90 -30.24
C GLU A 48 6.13 -22.02 -31.26
N TYR A 49 7.22 -21.28 -31.05
CA TYR A 49 8.36 -21.29 -31.95
C TYR A 49 9.02 -22.67 -32.00
N LEU A 50 9.22 -23.33 -30.86
CA LEU A 50 9.75 -24.70 -30.78
C LEU A 50 8.81 -25.72 -31.42
N GLN A 51 7.49 -25.56 -31.25
CA GLN A 51 6.52 -26.43 -31.91
C GLN A 51 6.56 -26.29 -33.43
N ARG A 52 6.64 -25.05 -33.94
CA ARG A 52 6.81 -24.78 -35.38
C ARG A 52 8.10 -25.40 -35.88
N PHE A 53 9.20 -25.28 -35.13
CA PHE A 53 10.49 -25.87 -35.48
C PHE A 53 10.42 -27.39 -35.65
N ARG A 54 9.76 -28.11 -34.73
CA ARG A 54 9.61 -29.57 -34.81
C ARG A 54 8.78 -30.05 -36.02
N ARG A 55 7.92 -29.19 -36.56
CA ARG A 55 7.08 -29.49 -37.74
C ARG A 55 7.79 -29.25 -39.06
N VAL A 56 8.96 -28.59 -39.07
CA VAL A 56 9.69 -28.34 -40.31
C VAL A 56 10.48 -29.59 -40.71
N ASP A 57 10.26 -30.06 -41.94
CA ASP A 57 10.95 -31.24 -42.47
C ASP A 57 12.47 -30.99 -42.60
N PRO A 58 13.33 -31.78 -41.92
CA PRO A 58 14.78 -31.67 -42.02
C PRO A 58 15.32 -31.77 -43.45
N GLN A 59 14.62 -32.46 -44.36
CA GLN A 59 15.02 -32.59 -45.76
C GLN A 59 14.80 -31.31 -46.59
N ILE A 60 13.97 -30.38 -46.10
CA ILE A 60 13.58 -29.16 -46.80
C ILE A 60 14.30 -27.91 -46.24
N VAL A 61 14.91 -28.01 -45.05
CA VAL A 61 15.56 -26.87 -44.37
C VAL A 61 17.04 -26.79 -44.73
N SER A 62 17.46 -25.65 -45.31
CA SER A 62 18.88 -25.38 -45.52
C SER A 62 19.63 -25.24 -44.19
N ALA A 63 20.89 -25.67 -44.15
CA ALA A 63 21.74 -25.55 -42.96
C ALA A 63 21.81 -24.12 -42.41
N ARG A 64 21.79 -23.11 -43.30
CA ARG A 64 21.74 -21.69 -42.92
C ARG A 64 20.48 -21.34 -42.14
N LYS A 65 19.31 -21.77 -42.62
CA LYS A 65 18.03 -21.54 -41.94
C LYS A 65 18.01 -22.23 -40.57
N ALA A 66 18.59 -23.42 -40.42
CA ALA A 66 18.71 -24.09 -39.12
C ALA A 66 19.60 -23.31 -38.12
N LEU A 67 20.69 -22.70 -38.59
CA LEU A 67 21.56 -21.85 -37.76
C LEU A 67 20.86 -20.57 -37.32
N ASP A 68 20.18 -19.88 -38.23
CA ASP A 68 19.43 -18.65 -37.93
C ASP A 68 18.33 -18.92 -36.88
N LEU A 69 17.62 -20.04 -37.03
CA LEU A 69 16.57 -20.44 -36.08
C LEU A 69 17.12 -20.71 -34.67
N ARG A 70 18.31 -21.33 -34.57
CA ARG A 70 19.00 -21.57 -33.28
C ARG A 70 19.51 -20.27 -32.66
N ALA A 71 20.08 -19.37 -33.45
CA ALA A 71 20.57 -18.08 -32.96
C ALA A 71 19.44 -17.25 -32.34
N PHE A 72 18.27 -17.24 -32.98
CA PHE A 72 17.09 -16.56 -32.45
C PHE A 72 16.60 -17.17 -31.13
N LEU A 73 16.58 -18.50 -31.01
CA LEU A 73 16.23 -19.17 -29.74
C LEU A 73 17.15 -18.74 -28.59
N VAL A 74 18.45 -18.63 -28.84
CA VAL A 74 19.42 -18.16 -27.84
C VAL A 74 19.11 -16.72 -27.40
N GLN A 75 18.77 -15.84 -28.34
CA GLN A 75 18.37 -14.46 -28.02
C GLN A 75 17.06 -14.41 -27.23
N LEU A 76 16.08 -15.25 -27.58
CA LEU A 76 14.79 -15.32 -26.89
C LEU A 76 14.95 -15.82 -25.44
N GLU A 77 15.78 -16.84 -25.21
CA GLU A 77 16.09 -17.31 -23.87
C GLU A 77 16.79 -16.24 -23.03
N GLN A 78 17.73 -15.50 -23.62
CA GLN A 78 18.37 -14.37 -22.92
C GLN A 78 17.34 -13.29 -22.54
N ALA A 79 16.41 -12.97 -23.44
CA ALA A 79 15.34 -12.01 -23.16
C ALA A 79 14.41 -12.51 -22.03
N ILE A 80 14.07 -13.81 -22.00
CA ILE A 80 13.29 -14.42 -20.92
C ILE A 80 14.02 -14.28 -19.58
N VAL A 81 15.31 -14.62 -19.52
CA VAL A 81 16.11 -14.49 -18.28
C VAL A 81 16.16 -13.05 -17.78
N LEU A 82 16.34 -12.08 -18.68
CA LEU A 82 16.30 -10.65 -18.32
C LEU A 82 14.92 -10.23 -17.81
N GLN A 83 13.86 -10.72 -18.43
CA GLN A 83 12.48 -10.44 -18.02
C GLN A 83 12.15 -11.07 -16.65
N GLU A 84 12.64 -12.29 -16.36
CA GLU A 84 12.51 -12.93 -15.04
C GLU A 84 13.20 -12.10 -13.94
N GLN A 85 14.40 -11.60 -14.21
CA GLN A 85 15.10 -10.70 -13.28
C GLN A 85 14.32 -9.41 -13.04
N GLN A 86 13.72 -8.85 -14.09
CA GLN A 86 12.88 -7.66 -13.99
C GLN A 86 11.60 -7.93 -13.17
N VAL A 87 10.93 -9.07 -13.37
CA VAL A 87 9.79 -9.51 -12.54
C VAL A 87 10.20 -9.61 -11.08
N GLN A 88 11.35 -10.24 -10.78
CA GLN A 88 11.84 -10.37 -9.42
C GLN A 88 12.14 -9.00 -8.78
N LYS A 89 12.71 -8.08 -9.55
CA LYS A 89 12.94 -6.69 -9.10
C LYS A 89 11.63 -5.99 -8.76
N GLN A 90 10.60 -6.09 -9.61
CA GLN A 90 9.30 -5.48 -9.34
C GLN A 90 8.58 -6.16 -8.16
N HIS A 91 8.76 -7.47 -7.98
CA HIS A 91 8.23 -8.17 -6.83
C HIS A 91 8.84 -7.63 -5.52
N ASN A 92 10.16 -7.45 -5.48
CA ASN A 92 10.85 -6.84 -4.34
C ASN A 92 10.37 -5.40 -4.09
N GLN A 93 10.11 -4.63 -5.16
CA GLN A 93 9.54 -3.28 -5.04
C GLN A 93 8.15 -3.30 -4.40
N VAL A 94 7.28 -4.25 -4.78
CA VAL A 94 5.96 -4.42 -4.17
C VAL A 94 6.08 -4.71 -2.67
N LEU A 95 6.98 -5.60 -2.27
CA LEU A 95 7.21 -5.92 -0.85
C LEU A 95 7.64 -4.68 -0.05
N GLN A 96 8.53 -3.85 -0.60
CA GLN A 96 8.96 -2.60 0.02
C GLN A 96 7.80 -1.61 0.16
N GLN A 97 7.00 -1.40 -0.90
CA GLN A 97 5.84 -0.51 -0.84
C GLN A 97 4.77 -1.03 0.12
N GLN A 98 4.59 -2.35 0.22
CA GLN A 98 3.66 -2.97 1.16
C GLN A 98 4.11 -2.76 2.61
N GLN A 99 5.42 -2.81 2.89
CA GLN A 99 5.94 -2.47 4.21
C GLN A 99 5.71 -0.99 4.55
N ALA A 100 6.02 -0.08 3.61
CA ALA A 100 5.80 1.36 3.80
C ALA A 100 4.32 1.68 4.07
N TRP A 101 3.41 1.10 3.28
CA TRP A 101 1.96 1.27 3.47
C TRP A 101 1.50 0.74 4.84
N ARG A 102 1.99 -0.43 5.27
CA ARG A 102 1.68 -0.98 6.59
C ARG A 102 2.12 -0.04 7.72
N GLN A 103 3.33 0.51 7.64
CA GLN A 103 3.85 1.46 8.64
C GLN A 103 3.04 2.76 8.68
N ALA A 104 2.74 3.35 7.52
CA ALA A 104 1.93 4.56 7.43
C ALA A 104 0.53 4.34 8.00
N ARG A 105 -0.11 3.21 7.66
CA ARG A 105 -1.43 2.84 8.17
C ARG A 105 -1.44 2.59 9.69
N GLN A 106 -0.42 1.91 10.22
CA GLN A 106 -0.28 1.72 11.67
C GLN A 106 -0.13 3.05 12.41
N LYS A 107 0.69 3.97 11.87
CA LYS A 107 0.86 5.31 12.44
C LYS A 107 -0.46 6.10 12.42
N MET A 108 -1.19 6.07 11.32
CA MET A 108 -2.51 6.70 11.21
C MET A 108 -3.48 6.16 12.26
N GLN A 109 -3.58 4.84 12.39
CA GLN A 109 -4.45 4.19 13.38
C GLN A 109 -4.06 4.56 14.82
N ALA A 110 -2.78 4.55 15.16
CA ALA A 110 -2.30 4.93 16.48
C ALA A 110 -2.68 6.38 16.83
N MET A 111 -2.58 7.30 15.87
CA MET A 111 -2.96 8.71 16.08
C MET A 111 -4.48 8.89 16.22
N GLN A 112 -5.28 8.13 15.48
CA GLN A 112 -6.74 8.10 15.63
C GLN A 112 -7.15 7.63 17.03
N THR A 113 -6.59 6.51 17.50
CA THR A 113 -6.83 6.00 18.85
C THR A 113 -6.40 7.00 19.93
N LEU A 114 -5.30 7.72 19.73
CA LEU A 114 -4.86 8.76 20.67
C LEU A 114 -5.84 9.93 20.74
N MET A 115 -6.37 10.36 19.59
CA MET A 115 -7.38 11.43 19.53
C MET A 115 -8.67 11.03 20.24
N GLU A 116 -9.17 9.82 20.00
CA GLU A 116 -10.36 9.30 20.68
C GLU A 116 -10.21 9.35 22.21
N ARG A 117 -9.04 8.92 22.72
CA ARG A 117 -8.73 9.00 24.17
C ARG A 117 -8.73 10.43 24.69
N TYR A 118 -8.17 11.38 23.93
CA TYR A 118 -8.19 12.79 24.35
C TYR A 118 -9.60 13.38 24.33
N GLN A 119 -10.41 13.06 23.33
CA GLN A 119 -11.81 13.49 23.28
C GLN A 119 -12.60 12.95 24.47
N GLN A 120 -12.44 11.67 24.81
CA GLN A 120 -13.07 11.07 26.00
C GLN A 120 -12.62 11.77 27.29
N HIS A 121 -11.33 12.04 27.44
CA HIS A 121 -10.82 12.74 28.62
C HIS A 121 -11.36 14.18 28.72
N GLU A 122 -11.52 14.87 27.59
CA GLU A 122 -12.09 16.22 27.53
C GLU A 122 -13.56 16.22 27.94
N VAL A 123 -14.37 15.27 27.45
CA VAL A 123 -15.77 15.09 27.85
C VAL A 123 -15.88 14.83 29.35
N LEU A 124 -15.08 13.91 29.90
CA LEU A 124 -15.07 13.61 31.34
C LEU A 124 -14.62 14.80 32.19
N SER A 125 -13.71 15.62 31.68
CA SER A 125 -13.24 16.83 32.38
C SER A 125 -14.28 17.95 32.35
N ALA A 126 -15.00 18.10 31.24
CA ALA A 126 -16.09 19.06 31.10
C ALA A 126 -17.25 18.69 32.02
N SER A 127 -17.70 17.43 32.00
CA SER A 127 -18.76 16.92 32.86
C SER A 127 -18.45 17.11 34.36
N ARG A 128 -17.20 16.85 34.77
CA ARG A 128 -16.77 17.11 36.16
C ARG A 128 -16.82 18.59 36.53
N ARG A 129 -16.45 19.50 35.63
CA ARG A 129 -16.54 20.95 35.89
C ARG A 129 -17.99 21.41 35.99
N GLU A 130 -18.86 20.93 35.10
CA GLU A 130 -20.30 21.25 35.15
C GLU A 130 -20.95 20.77 36.44
N GLN A 131 -20.60 19.56 36.92
CA GLN A 131 -21.08 19.05 38.19
C GLN A 131 -20.67 19.95 39.36
N VAL A 132 -19.38 20.34 39.44
CA VAL A 132 -18.88 21.23 40.50
C VAL A 132 -19.62 22.59 40.48
N LEU A 133 -19.82 23.17 39.30
CA LEU A 133 -20.53 24.45 39.17
C LEU A 133 -22.00 24.34 39.61
N ASN A 134 -22.68 23.24 39.28
CA ASN A 134 -24.06 22.98 39.71
C ASN A 134 -24.17 22.78 41.22
N ASP A 135 -23.21 22.06 41.82
CA ASP A 135 -23.15 21.85 43.27
C ASP A 135 -22.93 23.18 44.00
N GLU A 136 -21.98 24.00 43.54
CA GLU A 136 -21.74 25.35 44.08
C GLU A 136 -22.97 26.25 43.97
N PHE A 137 -23.64 26.25 42.81
CA PHE A 137 -24.85 27.01 42.59
C PHE A 137 -25.98 26.57 43.53
N SER A 138 -26.20 25.25 43.66
CA SER A 138 -27.20 24.67 44.56
C SER A 138 -26.94 25.03 46.03
N VAL A 139 -25.68 24.94 46.48
CA VAL A 139 -25.27 25.35 47.82
C VAL A 139 -25.50 26.86 48.03
N SER A 140 -25.21 27.68 47.03
CA SER A 140 -25.42 29.13 47.10
C SER A 140 -26.90 29.50 47.23
N LEU A 141 -27.78 28.83 46.49
CA LEU A 141 -29.22 29.01 46.55
C LEU A 141 -29.79 28.60 47.91
N TRP A 142 -29.36 27.45 48.42
CA TRP A 142 -29.79 26.97 49.73
C TRP A 142 -29.36 27.91 50.85
N ARG A 143 -28.13 28.45 50.81
CA ARG A 143 -27.67 29.46 51.78
C ARG A 143 -28.48 30.76 51.72
N ARG A 144 -28.95 31.18 50.53
CA ARG A 144 -29.79 32.37 50.37
C ARG A 144 -31.20 32.16 50.93
N GLN A 145 -31.80 30.99 50.71
CA GLN A 145 -33.13 30.67 51.25
C GLN A 145 -33.13 30.56 52.77
N ARG A 146 -32.06 30.06 53.39
CA ARG A 146 -31.96 29.91 54.86
C ARG A 146 -31.70 31.22 55.62
N LYS A 147 -31.36 32.31 54.92
CA LYS A 147 -31.14 33.64 55.51
C LYS A 147 -32.37 34.57 55.41
N ARG A 148 -33.46 34.10 54.80
CA ARG A 148 -34.78 34.75 54.83
C ARG A 148 -35.63 34.07 55.88
#